data_AF-A0A1F4ZXE0-F1
#
_entry.id   AF-A0A1F4ZXE0-F1
#
_cell.length_a   1.000
_cell.length_b   1.000
_cell.length_c   1.000
_cell.angle_alpha   90.00
_cell.angle_beta   90.00
_cell.angle_gamma   90.00
#
_symmetry.space_group_name_H-M   'P 1'
#
loop_
_entity.id
_entity.type
_entity.pdbx_description
1 polymer ?
#
loop_
_entity_poly.entity_id
_entity_poly.type
_entity_poly.pdbx_seq_one_letter_code
_entity_poly.pdbx_strand_id
1 'polypeptide(L)'
;MFMSFRIPGATNRYFFPAPALRRHVRRMVLFPGPGTFLCAAVSLSLLLAPPAVPAPSALLKSLASIHAEVKELGARPGQSFISWDFFIGSEDDDDTNKDRHVAVIIQDVAGRERMTIVVTRMEVVGGNPGIRAAAGSKTLSCDVEDGLPAILRSDFGDEEAAPVAIEILKAVRNKKRLLRS
;
A
#
# COMPACT_ATOMS: atom_id res chain seq x y z
N MET A 1 32.19 9.23 -30.85
CA MET A 1 32.44 10.03 -29.64
C MET A 1 31.42 9.58 -28.60
N PHE A 2 31.74 8.54 -27.83
CA PHE A 2 30.84 7.93 -26.86
C PHE A 2 31.25 8.38 -25.47
N MET A 3 30.42 9.20 -24.82
CA MET A 3 30.60 9.57 -23.42
C MET A 3 30.04 8.45 -22.55
N SER A 4 30.95 7.74 -21.89
CA SER A 4 30.68 6.75 -20.85
C SER A 4 30.36 7.49 -19.54
N PHE A 5 29.10 7.46 -19.11
CA PHE A 5 28.71 7.92 -17.77
C PHE A 5 28.82 6.75 -16.78
N ARG A 6 29.77 6.89 -15.83
CA ARG A 6 29.96 5.99 -14.68
C ARG A 6 29.08 6.50 -13.54
N ILE A 7 28.11 5.71 -13.09
CA ILE A 7 27.38 5.95 -11.84
C ILE A 7 28.01 5.06 -10.76
N PRO A 8 28.60 5.61 -9.69
CA PRO A 8 29.12 4.82 -8.58
C PRO A 8 28.08 4.66 -7.46
N GLY A 9 27.92 3.43 -6.98
CA GLY A 9 27.49 3.13 -5.61
C GLY A 9 25.99 3.04 -5.34
N ALA A 10 25.46 1.81 -5.31
CA ALA A 10 24.49 1.34 -4.32
C ALA A 10 24.17 -0.15 -4.60
N THR A 11 25.08 -1.03 -4.17
CA THR A 11 24.84 -2.47 -4.10
C THR A 11 23.92 -2.77 -2.92
N ASN A 12 22.60 -2.76 -3.13
CA ASN A 12 21.68 -3.31 -2.13
C ASN A 12 21.36 -4.76 -2.48
N ARG A 13 22.13 -5.68 -1.87
CA ARG A 13 21.91 -7.11 -1.98
C ARG A 13 20.72 -7.48 -1.10
N TYR A 14 19.63 -7.91 -1.74
CA TYR A 14 18.51 -8.56 -1.06
C TYR A 14 18.98 -9.85 -0.42
N PHE A 15 18.95 -9.91 0.91
CA PHE A 15 19.21 -11.12 1.69
C PHE A 15 17.85 -11.78 1.99
N PHE A 16 17.53 -12.84 1.24
CA PHE A 16 16.42 -13.75 1.55
C PHE A 16 16.93 -14.88 2.43
N PRO A 17 16.40 -15.12 3.64
CA PRO A 17 16.49 -16.43 4.26
C PRO A 17 15.29 -17.30 3.84
N ALA A 18 15.60 -18.38 3.12
CA ALA A 18 14.69 -19.51 2.83
C ALA A 18 14.70 -20.53 4.00
N PRO A 19 13.73 -21.46 4.07
CA PRO A 19 13.24 -22.06 5.31
C PRO A 19 14.03 -23.29 5.76
N ALA A 20 14.15 -23.48 7.08
CA ALA A 20 14.72 -24.69 7.67
C ALA A 20 13.66 -25.79 7.81
N LEU A 21 13.82 -26.84 7.02
CA LEU A 21 13.11 -28.12 7.10
C LEU A 21 13.66 -29.01 8.22
N ARG A 22 12.71 -29.73 8.86
CA ARG A 22 12.83 -31.06 9.48
C ARG A 22 13.82 -31.26 10.63
N ARG A 23 13.31 -31.78 11.75
CA ARG A 23 13.71 -33.12 12.21
C ARG A 23 12.65 -33.77 13.09
N HIS A 24 12.69 -35.08 12.99
CA HIS A 24 11.74 -36.08 13.39
C HIS A 24 12.22 -36.74 14.70
N VAL A 25 11.29 -37.36 15.42
CA VAL A 25 11.48 -38.42 16.43
C VAL A 25 11.99 -37.98 17.82
N ARG A 26 11.13 -38.14 18.84
CA ARG A 26 11.27 -39.23 19.82
C ARG A 26 9.97 -39.44 20.61
N ARG A 27 9.42 -40.64 20.41
CA ARG A 27 8.53 -41.34 21.36
C ARG A 27 9.15 -41.28 22.76
N MET A 28 8.36 -40.90 23.76
CA MET A 28 8.55 -41.40 25.11
C MET A 28 7.19 -41.79 25.67
N VAL A 29 7.05 -43.09 25.86
CA VAL A 29 5.92 -43.77 26.48
C VAL A 29 6.11 -43.63 27.99
N LEU A 30 5.08 -43.20 28.72
CA LEU A 30 4.95 -43.52 30.15
C LEU A 30 3.46 -43.77 30.46
N PHE A 31 3.18 -45.01 30.87
CA PHE A 31 1.92 -45.55 31.40
C PHE A 31 2.08 -45.67 32.94
N PRO A 32 1.03 -46.02 33.72
CA PRO A 32 -0.06 -45.19 34.24
C PRO A 32 0.00 -45.03 35.78
N GLY A 33 -0.86 -44.19 36.35
CA GLY A 33 -1.18 -44.21 37.79
C GLY A 33 -2.70 -44.14 37.98
N PRO A 34 -3.33 -45.01 38.80
CA PRO A 34 -4.76 -44.96 39.06
C PRO A 34 -5.00 -43.94 40.19
N GLY A 35 -5.30 -42.70 39.81
CA GLY A 35 -5.78 -41.67 40.73
C GLY A 35 -7.22 -41.33 40.36
N THR A 36 -8.16 -41.91 41.09
CA THR A 36 -9.57 -41.51 41.10
C THR A 36 -9.70 -40.00 41.29
N PHE A 37 -10.11 -39.29 40.25
CA PHE A 37 -10.58 -37.91 40.36
C PHE A 37 -11.96 -37.80 39.71
N LEU A 38 -12.93 -37.46 40.56
CA LEU A 38 -14.30 -37.07 40.26
C LEU A 38 -14.34 -36.11 39.05
N CYS A 39 -14.91 -36.56 37.93
CA CYS A 39 -15.27 -35.71 36.80
C CYS A 39 -16.53 -34.90 37.15
N ALA A 40 -16.36 -33.72 37.73
CA ALA A 40 -17.37 -32.68 37.68
C ALA A 40 -17.32 -32.04 36.29
N ALA A 41 -18.16 -32.52 35.38
CA ALA A 41 -18.35 -31.93 34.05
C ALA A 41 -19.11 -30.59 34.17
N VAL A 42 -18.40 -29.53 34.51
CA VAL A 42 -18.88 -28.17 34.31
C VAL A 42 -18.51 -27.79 32.88
N SER A 43 -19.44 -28.00 31.96
CA SER A 43 -19.37 -27.54 30.58
C SER A 43 -19.36 -26.02 30.55
N LEU A 44 -18.18 -25.44 30.72
CA LEU A 44 -17.94 -24.01 30.57
C LEU A 44 -17.89 -23.72 29.07
N SER A 45 -19.07 -23.51 28.47
CA SER A 45 -19.20 -22.95 27.14
C SER A 45 -18.64 -21.53 27.16
N LEU A 46 -17.33 -21.38 26.98
CA LEU A 46 -16.71 -20.11 26.62
C LEU A 46 -17.33 -19.69 25.28
N LEU A 47 -18.34 -18.82 25.34
CA LEU A 47 -18.71 -17.98 24.20
C LEU A 47 -17.48 -17.12 23.90
N LEU A 48 -16.66 -17.62 22.98
CA LEU A 48 -15.59 -16.85 22.36
C LEU A 48 -16.28 -15.77 21.52
N ALA A 49 -16.54 -14.61 22.13
CA ALA A 49 -17.00 -13.45 21.40
C ALA A 49 -16.01 -13.19 20.25
N PRO A 50 -16.46 -13.06 19.00
CA PRO A 50 -15.56 -12.74 17.90
C PRO A 50 -14.84 -11.43 18.26
N PRO A 51 -13.51 -11.34 18.05
CA PRO A 51 -12.80 -10.11 18.32
C PRO A 51 -13.47 -8.98 17.53
N ALA A 52 -13.95 -7.96 18.24
CA ALA A 52 -14.51 -6.77 17.62
C ALA A 52 -13.44 -6.18 16.71
N VAL A 53 -13.63 -6.31 15.39
CA VAL A 53 -12.72 -5.75 14.40
C VAL A 53 -12.73 -4.23 14.62
N PRO A 54 -11.60 -3.61 14.99
CA PRO A 54 -11.56 -2.17 15.20
C PRO A 54 -11.97 -1.47 13.91
N ALA A 55 -12.85 -0.47 14.01
CA ALA A 55 -13.34 0.26 12.86
C ALA A 55 -12.14 0.82 12.06
N PRO A 56 -12.12 0.64 10.72
CA PRO A 56 -10.98 1.08 9.93
C PRO A 56 -10.83 2.59 10.00
N SER A 57 -9.59 3.05 10.19
CA SER A 57 -9.26 4.47 10.25
C SER A 57 -9.63 5.17 8.93
N ALA A 58 -9.86 6.48 8.97
CA ALA A 58 -10.24 7.26 7.78
C ALA A 58 -9.23 7.12 6.62
N LEU A 59 -7.94 6.94 6.96
CA LEU A 59 -6.89 6.64 6.00
C LEU A 59 -7.15 5.33 5.26
N LEU A 60 -7.38 4.23 5.98
CA LEU A 60 -7.58 2.91 5.36
C LEU A 60 -8.82 2.89 4.45
N LYS A 61 -9.90 3.57 4.85
CA LYS A 61 -11.09 3.74 4.01
C LYS A 61 -10.79 4.49 2.71
N SER A 62 -9.97 5.54 2.80
CA SER A 62 -9.55 6.32 1.64
C SER A 62 -8.65 5.51 0.71
N LEU A 63 -7.70 4.75 1.26
CA LEU A 63 -6.82 3.87 0.49
C LEU A 63 -7.61 2.76 -0.23
N ALA A 64 -8.58 2.13 0.45
CA ALA A 64 -9.45 1.12 -0.17
C ALA A 64 -10.23 1.71 -1.34
N SER A 65 -10.73 2.94 -1.18
CA SER A 65 -11.47 3.66 -2.23
C SER A 65 -10.55 4.02 -3.40
N ILE A 66 -9.35 4.55 -3.14
CA ILE A 66 -8.36 4.85 -4.20
C ILE A 66 -8.04 3.60 -5.00
N HIS A 67 -7.77 2.49 -4.30
CA HIS A 67 -7.46 1.22 -4.92
C HIS A 67 -8.58 0.77 -5.86
N ALA A 68 -9.83 0.75 -5.39
CA ALA A 68 -10.97 0.35 -6.20
C ALA A 68 -11.14 1.24 -7.44
N GLU A 69 -11.07 2.56 -7.28
CA GLU A 69 -11.25 3.53 -8.37
C GLU A 69 -10.15 3.42 -9.43
N VAL A 70 -8.89 3.25 -9.02
CA VAL A 70 -7.76 3.08 -9.93
C VAL A 70 -7.79 1.71 -10.60
N LYS A 71 -8.22 0.67 -9.89
CA LYS A 71 -8.39 -0.68 -10.46
C LYS A 71 -9.44 -0.70 -11.56
N GLU A 72 -10.52 0.06 -11.41
CA GLU A 72 -11.55 0.23 -12.45
C GLU A 72 -11.04 0.94 -13.71
N LEU A 73 -10.00 1.79 -13.60
CA LEU A 73 -9.38 2.41 -14.79
C LEU A 73 -8.58 1.39 -15.62
N GLY A 74 -8.18 0.27 -15.01
CA GLY A 74 -7.44 -0.80 -15.66
C GLY A 74 -6.00 -0.41 -16.02
N ALA A 75 -5.27 -1.39 -16.55
CA ALA A 75 -3.92 -1.20 -17.05
C ALA A 75 -3.94 -0.51 -18.43
N ARG A 76 -2.92 0.31 -18.71
CA ARG A 76 -2.73 0.85 -20.06
C ARG A 76 -2.33 -0.28 -21.02
N PRO A 77 -2.66 -0.19 -22.32
CA PRO A 77 -2.30 -1.21 -23.30
C PRO A 77 -0.79 -1.54 -23.27
N GLY A 78 -0.47 -2.83 -23.15
CA GLY A 78 0.91 -3.32 -23.09
C GLY A 78 1.57 -3.30 -21.71
N GLN A 79 0.88 -2.84 -20.65
CA GLN A 79 1.37 -2.90 -19.28
C GLN A 79 0.81 -4.11 -18.54
N SER A 80 1.64 -4.78 -17.74
CA SER A 80 1.24 -5.90 -16.86
C SER A 80 0.78 -5.45 -15.46
N PHE A 81 0.80 -4.14 -15.20
CA PHE A 81 0.43 -3.50 -13.95
C PHE A 81 -0.43 -2.27 -14.25
N ILE A 82 -1.14 -1.79 -13.23
CA ILE A 82 -1.95 -0.58 -13.34
C ILE A 82 -1.11 0.60 -12.87
N SER A 83 -0.98 1.63 -13.69
CA SER A 83 -0.28 2.85 -13.34
C SER A 83 -1.01 4.07 -13.89
N TRP A 84 -1.33 4.98 -12.98
CA TRP A 84 -2.02 6.22 -13.30
C TRP A 84 -1.42 7.40 -12.57
N ASP A 85 -1.38 8.51 -13.30
CA ASP A 85 -0.81 9.78 -12.87
C ASP A 85 -1.93 10.80 -12.70
N PHE A 86 -1.87 11.55 -11.60
CA PHE A 86 -2.87 12.51 -11.18
C PHE A 86 -2.19 13.78 -10.66
N PHE A 87 -2.92 14.89 -10.67
CA PHE A 87 -2.48 16.14 -10.07
C PHE A 87 -3.50 16.58 -9.02
N ILE A 88 -3.01 16.97 -7.84
CA ILE A 88 -3.85 17.53 -6.78
C ILE A 88 -3.90 19.05 -6.97
N GLY A 89 -5.11 19.60 -7.06
CA GLY A 89 -5.39 21.03 -7.20
C GLY A 89 -6.88 21.25 -7.43
N SER A 90 -7.28 22.50 -7.72
CA SER A 90 -8.68 22.77 -8.07
C SER A 90 -9.03 22.16 -9.44
N GLU A 91 -10.31 21.91 -9.68
CA GLU A 91 -10.77 21.32 -10.95
C GLU A 91 -10.60 22.27 -12.13
N ASP A 92 -10.70 23.57 -11.86
CA ASP A 92 -10.60 24.64 -12.84
C ASP A 92 -9.14 25.03 -13.14
N ASP A 93 -8.18 24.54 -12.34
CA ASP A 93 -6.76 24.75 -12.59
C ASP A 93 -6.26 23.78 -13.67
N ASP A 94 -5.59 24.36 -14.67
CA ASP A 94 -4.74 23.61 -15.58
C ASP A 94 -3.71 22.79 -14.79
N ASP A 95 -3.43 21.57 -15.25
CA ASP A 95 -2.49 20.65 -14.60
C ASP A 95 -1.09 21.29 -14.45
N THR A 96 -0.74 22.24 -15.32
CA THR A 96 0.48 23.07 -15.26
C THR A 96 0.60 23.88 -13.95
N ASN A 97 -0.54 24.29 -13.36
CA ASN A 97 -0.56 25.12 -12.16
C ASN A 97 -0.53 24.29 -10.86
N LYS A 98 -0.60 22.96 -10.94
CA LYS A 98 -0.73 22.09 -9.76
C LYS A 98 0.61 21.70 -9.17
N ASP A 99 0.76 21.89 -7.87
CA ASP A 99 2.03 21.76 -7.15
C ASP A 99 2.35 20.32 -6.70
N ARG A 100 1.41 19.40 -6.89
CA ARG A 100 1.50 18.02 -6.41
C ARG A 100 1.13 17.05 -7.50
N HIS A 101 2.13 16.31 -7.95
CA HIS A 101 1.97 15.16 -8.83
C HIS A 101 1.81 13.89 -8.00
N VAL A 102 0.91 13.01 -8.39
CA VAL A 102 0.63 11.75 -7.70
C VAL A 102 0.65 10.63 -8.71
N ALA A 103 1.51 9.64 -8.50
CA ALA A 103 1.48 8.38 -9.22
C ALA A 103 0.91 7.29 -8.33
N VAL A 104 -0.10 6.58 -8.82
CA VAL A 104 -0.65 5.37 -8.17
C VAL A 104 -0.31 4.16 -9.02
N ILE A 105 0.30 3.16 -8.40
CA ILE A 105 0.75 1.93 -9.05
C ILE A 105 0.12 0.75 -8.31
N ILE A 106 -0.58 -0.13 -9.02
CA ILE A 106 -1.12 -1.39 -8.50
C ILE A 106 -0.50 -2.55 -9.28
N GLN A 107 0.14 -3.46 -8.57
CA GLN A 107 0.85 -4.60 -9.16
C GLN A 107 0.81 -5.82 -8.23
N ASP A 108 0.94 -7.01 -8.78
CA ASP A 108 1.15 -8.22 -7.97
C ASP A 108 2.63 -8.31 -7.53
N VAL A 109 2.85 -8.46 -6.22
CA VAL A 109 4.17 -8.69 -5.63
C VAL A 109 4.09 -9.92 -4.73
N ALA A 110 4.72 -11.01 -5.18
CA ALA A 110 4.74 -12.29 -4.46
C ALA A 110 3.34 -12.87 -4.17
N GLY A 111 2.42 -12.75 -5.13
CA GLY A 111 1.05 -13.28 -5.03
C GLY A 111 0.12 -12.42 -4.17
N ARG A 112 0.52 -11.17 -3.90
CA ARG A 112 -0.29 -10.16 -3.19
C ARG A 112 -0.41 -8.92 -4.03
N GLU A 113 -1.61 -8.37 -4.09
CA GLU A 113 -1.84 -7.09 -4.76
C GLU A 113 -1.28 -5.96 -3.90
N ARG A 114 -0.34 -5.20 -4.46
CA ARG A 114 0.34 -4.09 -3.78
C ARG A 114 0.01 -2.79 -4.48
N MET A 115 -0.51 -1.84 -3.70
CA MET A 115 -0.69 -0.47 -4.12
C MET A 115 0.43 0.41 -3.58
N THR A 116 1.08 1.16 -4.46
CA THR A 116 2.09 2.17 -4.13
C THR A 116 1.63 3.52 -4.63
N ILE A 117 1.63 4.50 -3.73
CA ILE A 117 1.28 5.89 -3.99
C ILE A 117 2.53 6.72 -3.80
N VAL A 118 2.94 7.44 -4.84
CA VAL A 118 4.07 8.36 -4.80
C VAL A 118 3.54 9.77 -5.01
N VAL A 119 3.69 10.62 -3.99
CA VAL A 119 3.33 12.04 -4.07
C VAL A 119 4.61 12.85 -4.23
N THR A 120 4.71 13.58 -5.34
CA THR A 120 5.86 14.41 -5.68
C THR A 120 5.45 15.88 -5.65
N ARG A 121 6.17 16.68 -4.85
CA ARG A 121 6.04 18.13 -4.83
C ARG A 121 6.79 18.71 -6.03
N MET A 122 6.11 19.55 -6.79
CA MET A 122 6.64 20.24 -7.96
C MET A 122 6.90 21.70 -7.60
N GLU A 123 8.11 22.18 -7.83
CA GLU A 123 8.50 23.58 -7.58
C GLU A 123 8.91 24.27 -8.89
N VAL A 124 8.65 25.57 -8.95
CA VAL A 124 8.99 26.41 -10.11
C VAL A 124 10.51 26.56 -10.19
N VAL A 125 11.08 26.33 -11.37
CA VAL A 125 12.53 26.45 -11.60
C VAL A 125 12.85 27.77 -12.30
N GLY A 126 13.82 28.50 -11.77
CA GLY A 126 14.34 29.73 -12.40
C GLY A 126 13.33 30.87 -12.50
N GLY A 127 12.29 30.87 -11.66
CA GLY A 127 11.24 31.90 -11.66
C GLY A 127 10.28 31.85 -12.85
N ASN A 128 10.39 30.84 -13.73
CA ASN A 128 9.49 30.66 -14.86
C ASN A 128 8.36 29.68 -14.48
N PRO A 129 7.10 30.14 -14.31
CA PRO A 129 6.00 29.28 -13.88
C PRO A 129 5.67 28.15 -14.87
N GLY A 130 6.10 28.26 -16.13
CA GLY A 130 5.92 27.19 -17.12
C GLY A 130 6.89 26.02 -16.97
N ILE A 131 7.89 26.10 -16.09
CA ILE A 131 8.88 25.03 -15.88
C ILE A 131 8.86 24.62 -14.41
N ARG A 132 8.44 23.38 -14.16
CA ARG A 132 8.36 22.80 -12.82
C ARG A 132 9.23 21.56 -12.71
N ALA A 133 9.96 21.43 -11.62
CA ALA A 133 10.78 20.25 -11.32
C ALA A 133 10.37 19.62 -9.99
N ALA A 134 10.64 18.31 -9.86
CA ALA A 134 10.43 17.59 -8.62
C ALA A 134 11.37 18.11 -7.53
N ALA A 135 10.80 18.63 -6.44
CA ALA A 135 11.54 19.11 -5.28
C ALA A 135 11.69 18.02 -4.20
N GLY A 136 10.73 17.08 -4.14
CA GLY A 136 10.77 15.97 -3.21
C GLY A 136 9.58 15.04 -3.40
N SER A 137 9.74 13.79 -2.98
CA SER A 137 8.70 12.78 -3.07
C SER A 137 8.51 12.06 -1.74
N LYS A 138 7.25 11.75 -1.41
CA LYS A 138 6.85 10.89 -0.30
C LYS A 138 6.12 9.68 -0.85
N THR A 139 6.37 8.52 -0.25
CA THR A 139 5.78 7.25 -0.69
C THR A 139 4.89 6.66 0.40
N LEU A 140 3.74 6.12 0.00
CA LEU A 140 2.91 5.26 0.81
C LEU A 140 2.69 3.95 0.06
N SER A 141 2.92 2.82 0.72
CA SER A 141 2.73 1.49 0.15
C SER A 141 1.87 0.63 1.07
N CYS A 142 0.92 -0.10 0.49
CA CYS A 142 0.06 -1.03 1.20
C CYS A 142 -0.19 -2.28 0.36
N ASP A 143 -0.30 -3.42 1.03
CA ASP A 143 -0.92 -4.61 0.45
C ASP A 143 -2.43 -4.47 0.52
N VAL A 144 -3.14 -5.01 -0.47
CA VAL A 144 -4.60 -5.04 -0.50
C VAL A 144 -5.02 -6.50 -0.63
N GLU A 145 -5.79 -6.97 0.35
CA GLU A 145 -6.38 -8.31 0.36
C GLU A 145 -7.87 -8.16 0.60
N ASP A 146 -8.70 -8.73 -0.27
CA ASP A 146 -10.17 -8.60 -0.23
C ASP A 146 -10.67 -7.15 -0.09
N GLY A 147 -9.97 -6.20 -0.71
CA GLY A 147 -10.29 -4.77 -0.66
C GLY A 147 -9.90 -4.07 0.65
N LEU A 148 -9.22 -4.77 1.56
CA LEU A 148 -8.74 -4.23 2.83
C LEU A 148 -7.24 -3.90 2.71
N PRO A 149 -6.87 -2.61 2.75
CA PRO A 149 -5.47 -2.21 2.69
C PRO A 149 -4.78 -2.42 4.05
N ALA A 150 -3.57 -2.97 4.01
CA ALA A 150 -2.63 -3.06 5.11
C ALA A 150 -1.37 -2.25 4.78
N ILE A 151 -1.13 -1.16 5.51
CA ILE A 151 0.01 -0.27 5.27
C ILE A 151 1.31 -1.01 5.59
N LEU A 152 2.23 -1.02 4.64
CA LEU A 152 3.57 -1.60 4.79
C LEU A 152 4.59 -0.54 5.17
N ARG A 153 4.51 0.61 4.49
CA ARG A 153 5.41 1.74 4.70
C ARG A 153 4.72 3.04 4.31
N SER A 154 4.95 4.08 5.11
CA SER A 154 4.52 5.44 4.83
C SER A 154 5.67 6.38 5.17
N ASP A 155 6.02 7.27 4.24
CA ASP A 155 6.90 8.41 4.51
C ASP A 155 6.09 9.64 5.03
N PHE A 156 4.76 9.52 5.13
CA PHE A 156 3.87 10.55 5.71
C PHE A 156 3.73 10.35 7.21
N GLY A 157 3.62 11.46 7.95
CA GLY A 157 3.24 11.42 9.36
C GLY A 157 1.77 11.04 9.55
N ASP A 158 1.43 10.54 10.74
CA ASP A 158 0.09 10.02 11.06
C ASP A 158 -1.03 11.04 10.81
N GLU A 159 -0.77 12.31 11.11
CA GLU A 159 -1.73 13.41 10.91
C GLU A 159 -1.81 13.89 9.44
N GLU A 160 -0.78 13.62 8.63
CA GLU A 160 -0.68 14.08 7.24
C GLU A 160 -1.28 13.05 6.26
N ALA A 161 -1.14 11.77 6.55
CA ALA A 161 -1.48 10.69 5.63
C ALA A 161 -2.98 10.68 5.26
N ALA A 162 -3.87 10.86 6.24
CA ALA A 162 -5.32 10.81 6.00
C ALA A 162 -5.82 11.99 5.14
N PRO A 163 -5.48 13.25 5.42
CA PRO A 163 -5.83 14.37 4.55
C PRO A 163 -5.30 14.20 3.12
N VAL A 164 -4.04 13.76 2.96
CA VAL A 164 -3.45 13.55 1.64
C VAL A 164 -4.18 12.45 0.87
N ALA A 165 -4.53 11.34 1.51
CA ALA A 165 -5.31 10.28 0.88
C ALA A 165 -6.69 10.75 0.41
N ILE A 166 -7.37 11.63 1.17
CA ILE A 166 -8.65 12.20 0.76
C ILE A 166 -8.50 13.05 -0.51
N GLU A 167 -7.47 13.89 -0.58
CA GLU A 167 -7.19 14.72 -1.76
C GLU A 167 -6.82 13.89 -2.99
N ILE A 168 -6.04 12.81 -2.80
CA ILE A 168 -5.74 11.87 -3.88
C ILE A 168 -7.02 11.22 -4.40
N LEU A 169 -7.90 10.76 -3.52
CA LEU A 169 -9.17 10.14 -3.92
C LEU A 169 -10.03 11.08 -4.77
N LYS A 170 -10.08 12.37 -4.41
CA LYS A 170 -10.76 13.40 -5.22
C LYS A 170 -10.11 13.51 -6.61
N ALA A 171 -8.79 13.64 -6.67
CA ALA A 171 -8.06 13.74 -7.94
C ALA A 171 -8.29 12.52 -8.86
N VAL A 172 -8.31 11.31 -8.30
CA VAL A 172 -8.60 10.07 -9.03
C VAL A 172 -10.00 10.10 -9.63
N ARG A 173 -11.02 10.43 -8.83
CA ARG A 173 -12.41 10.52 -9.30
C ARG A 173 -12.59 11.58 -10.37
N ASN A 174 -11.92 12.72 -10.22
CA ASN A 174 -11.96 13.80 -11.18
C ASN A 174 -11.36 13.38 -12.52
N LYS A 175 -10.20 12.72 -12.50
CA LYS A 175 -9.59 12.16 -13.73
C LYS A 175 -10.49 11.11 -14.39
N LYS A 176 -11.08 10.22 -13.60
CA LYS A 176 -12.01 9.20 -14.11
C LYS A 176 -13.24 9.83 -14.78
N ARG A 177 -13.77 10.92 -14.24
CA ARG A 177 -14.86 11.70 -14.85
C ARG A 177 -14.44 12.29 -16.20
N LEU A 178 -13.24 12.87 -16.28
CA LEU A 178 -12.68 13.45 -17.52
C LEU A 178 -12.39 12.41 -18.62
N LEU A 179 -12.11 11.15 -18.25
CA LEU A 179 -11.88 10.08 -19.22
C LEU A 179 -13.18 9.45 -19.76
N ARG A 180 -14.33 9.76 -19.14
CA ARG A 180 -15.65 9.25 -19.53
C ARG A 180 -16.46 10.24 -20.38
N SER A 181 -16.00 11.49 -20.49
CA SER A 181 -16.54 12.51 -21.41
C SER A 181 -15.99 12.33 -22.81
#